data_AF-A0AAV2PK84-F1
#
_entry.id   AF-A0AAV2PK84-F1
#
_cell.length_a   1.000
_cell.length_b   1.000
_cell.length_c   1.000
_cell.angle_alpha   90.00
_cell.angle_beta   90.00
_cell.angle_gamma   90.00
#
_symmetry.space_group_name_H-M   'P 1'
#
loop_
_entity.id
_entity.type
_entity.pdbx_description
1 polymer ?
#
loop_
_entity_poly.entity_id
_entity_poly.type
_entity_poly.pdbx_seq_one_letter_code
_entity_poly.pdbx_strand_id
1 'polypeptide(L)'
;MSEFSGKWLHQRAFNPTARQKRRNQYSLKKAPWSKDFRPEVFDYRKMVEDDRHMLDWHVAMEKDGFTLITNTPDKDVAGPELIEHIGFVKQHHYGPHSPVMVVADANNVASTNSELGLHNDLVQYEHVAGIIFLHCKLPHAGSGGESL
;
A
#
# COMPACT_ATOMS: atom_id res chain seq x y z
N MET A 1 -20.45 6.67 -37.67
CA MET A 1 -20.42 5.20 -37.87
C MET A 1 -19.32 4.66 -36.97
N SER A 2 -19.51 3.52 -36.29
CA SER A 2 -18.49 2.97 -35.40
C SER A 2 -17.59 2.00 -36.17
N GLU A 3 -16.28 2.16 -36.05
CA GLU A 3 -15.27 1.32 -36.71
C GLU A 3 -14.28 0.77 -35.68
N PHE A 4 -13.91 -0.51 -35.83
CA PHE A 4 -12.98 -1.19 -34.91
C PHE A 4 -11.99 -2.04 -35.70
N SER A 5 -10.72 -2.03 -35.29
CA SER A 5 -9.71 -2.88 -35.94
C SER A 5 -9.96 -4.36 -35.65
N GLY A 6 -9.69 -5.23 -36.63
CA GLY A 6 -9.76 -6.68 -36.44
C GLY A 6 -8.87 -7.18 -35.30
N LYS A 7 -7.70 -6.54 -35.11
CA LYS A 7 -6.80 -6.80 -33.96
C LYS A 7 -7.49 -6.53 -32.62
N TRP A 8 -8.19 -5.39 -32.50
CA TRP A 8 -8.92 -5.03 -31.28
C TRP A 8 -10.03 -6.03 -30.97
N LEU A 9 -10.80 -6.43 -31.99
CA LEU A 9 -11.89 -7.42 -31.87
C LEU A 9 -11.35 -8.79 -31.45
N HIS A 10 -10.27 -9.25 -32.07
CA HIS A 10 -9.66 -10.53 -31.74
C HIS A 10 -9.13 -10.58 -30.30
N GLN A 11 -8.43 -9.53 -29.86
CA GLN A 11 -7.91 -9.43 -28.48
C GLN A 11 -9.02 -9.36 -27.42
N ARG A 12 -10.22 -8.89 -27.79
CA ARG A 12 -11.37 -8.72 -26.89
C ARG A 12 -12.48 -9.74 -27.12
N ALA A 13 -12.22 -10.80 -27.88
CA ALA A 13 -13.17 -11.86 -28.12
C ALA A 13 -13.71 -12.43 -26.80
N PHE A 14 -14.98 -12.82 -26.79
CA PHE A 14 -15.66 -13.33 -25.60
C PHE A 14 -15.36 -14.80 -25.30
N ASN A 15 -14.53 -15.46 -26.11
CA ASN A 15 -14.12 -16.85 -25.87
C ASN A 15 -13.26 -16.97 -24.59
N PRO A 16 -13.25 -18.15 -23.93
CA PRO A 16 -12.52 -18.34 -22.67
C PRO A 16 -11.03 -18.01 -22.76
N THR A 17 -10.36 -18.37 -23.85
CA THR A 17 -8.92 -18.15 -24.05
C THR A 17 -8.57 -16.66 -24.09
N ALA A 18 -9.28 -15.87 -24.88
CA ALA A 18 -9.07 -14.42 -24.98
C ALA A 18 -9.41 -13.71 -23.66
N ARG A 19 -10.48 -14.14 -22.98
CA ARG A 19 -10.84 -13.64 -21.64
C ARG A 19 -9.76 -13.96 -20.60
N GLN A 20 -9.22 -15.18 -20.58
CA GLN A 20 -8.17 -15.57 -19.65
C GLN A 20 -6.87 -14.82 -19.93
N LYS A 21 -6.46 -14.70 -21.20
CA LYS A 21 -5.28 -13.93 -21.59
C LYS A 21 -5.39 -12.48 -21.13
N ARG A 22 -6.57 -11.87 -21.31
CA ARG A 22 -6.83 -10.51 -20.85
C ARG A 22 -6.80 -10.40 -19.32
N ARG A 23 -7.42 -11.33 -18.59
CA ARG A 23 -7.34 -11.35 -17.11
C ARG A 23 -5.90 -11.41 -16.63
N ASN A 24 -5.09 -12.28 -17.21
CA ASN A 24 -3.67 -12.43 -16.83
C ASN A 24 -2.82 -11.20 -17.18
N GLN A 25 -3.26 -10.33 -18.09
CA GLN A 25 -2.57 -9.08 -18.40
C GLN A 25 -2.78 -8.00 -17.33
N TYR A 26 -3.91 -8.02 -16.62
CA TYR A 26 -4.30 -6.95 -15.70
C TYR A 26 -4.44 -7.40 -14.24
N SER A 27 -4.34 -8.71 -13.97
CA SER A 27 -4.37 -9.26 -12.62
C SER A 27 -3.11 -10.07 -12.40
N LEU A 28 -2.24 -9.55 -11.54
CA LEU A 28 -1.06 -10.27 -11.10
C LEU A 28 -1.48 -11.43 -10.19
N LYS A 29 -0.72 -12.52 -10.27
CA LYS A 29 -0.93 -13.65 -9.37
C LYS A 29 -0.42 -13.27 -7.98
N LYS A 30 -1.35 -13.18 -7.03
CA LYS A 30 -1.03 -12.95 -5.61
C LYS A 30 -0.22 -14.12 -5.04
N ALA A 31 0.71 -13.82 -4.14
CA ALA A 31 1.57 -14.78 -3.48
C ALA A 31 1.31 -14.75 -1.97
N PRO A 32 0.38 -15.58 -1.45
CA PRO A 32 0.18 -15.71 -0.02
C PRO A 32 1.47 -16.18 0.66
N TRP A 33 1.74 -15.64 1.84
CA TRP A 33 2.96 -15.91 2.59
C TRP A 33 2.65 -16.19 4.07
N SER A 34 3.67 -16.62 4.80
CA SER A 34 3.59 -16.98 6.22
C SER A 34 4.77 -16.37 6.99
N LYS A 35 5.04 -16.84 8.21
CA LYS A 35 6.10 -16.31 9.12
C LYS A 35 7.51 -16.19 8.52
N ASP A 36 7.82 -16.96 7.46
CA ASP A 36 9.15 -16.95 6.83
C ASP A 36 9.25 -15.88 5.73
N PHE A 37 8.19 -15.11 5.49
CA PHE A 37 8.17 -14.01 4.55
C PHE A 37 9.23 -12.97 4.87
N ARG A 38 9.87 -12.44 3.83
CA ARG A 38 10.76 -11.30 3.92
C ARG A 38 10.25 -10.26 2.91
N PRO A 39 9.76 -9.11 3.37
CA PRO A 39 9.26 -8.08 2.47
C PRO A 39 10.39 -7.58 1.59
N GLU A 40 10.06 -7.31 0.32
CA GLU A 40 10.97 -6.57 -0.54
C GLU A 40 11.20 -5.17 0.04
N VAL A 41 12.46 -4.72 -0.03
CA VAL A 41 12.89 -3.43 0.51
C VAL A 41 13.17 -2.48 -0.65
N PHE A 42 12.49 -1.34 -0.63
CA PHE A 42 12.64 -0.28 -1.62
C PHE A 42 13.30 0.95 -1.03
N ASP A 43 13.94 1.75 -1.88
CA ASP A 43 14.53 3.04 -1.53
C ASP A 43 13.58 4.15 -1.95
N TYR A 44 13.17 5.00 -0.99
CA TYR A 44 12.22 6.09 -1.24
C TYR A 44 12.67 7.01 -2.38
N ARG A 45 13.95 7.39 -2.41
CA ARG A 45 14.46 8.37 -3.38
C ARG A 45 14.44 7.78 -4.78
N LYS A 46 14.87 6.51 -4.91
CA LYS A 46 14.82 5.81 -6.20
C LYS A 46 13.40 5.66 -6.71
N MET A 47 12.43 5.36 -5.83
CA MET A 47 11.03 5.26 -6.24
C MET A 47 10.51 6.59 -6.79
N VAL A 48 10.85 7.71 -6.16
CA VAL A 48 10.40 9.05 -6.58
C VAL A 48 11.11 9.52 -7.86
N GLU A 49 12.35 9.11 -8.10
CA GLU A 49 13.17 9.56 -9.22
C GLU A 49 13.11 8.66 -10.47
N ASP A 50 12.70 7.39 -10.33
CA ASP A 50 12.69 6.39 -11.40
C ASP A 50 11.37 5.61 -11.44
N ASP A 51 10.59 5.85 -12.50
CA ASP A 51 9.33 5.16 -12.80
C ASP A 51 9.47 3.64 -12.80
N ARG A 52 10.65 3.11 -13.15
CA ARG A 52 10.90 1.66 -13.11
C ARG A 52 10.90 1.13 -11.69
N HIS A 53 11.57 1.84 -10.77
CA HIS A 53 11.58 1.47 -9.35
C HIS A 53 10.19 1.64 -8.73
N MET A 54 9.44 2.68 -9.10
CA MET A 54 8.05 2.85 -8.69
C MET A 54 7.17 1.69 -9.19
N LEU A 55 7.31 1.28 -10.45
CA LEU A 55 6.58 0.15 -11.02
C LEU A 55 6.93 -1.16 -10.31
N ASP A 56 8.20 -1.40 -10.02
CA ASP A 56 8.63 -2.61 -9.32
C ASP A 56 8.03 -2.65 -7.91
N TRP A 57 7.95 -1.51 -7.20
CA TRP A 57 7.22 -1.40 -5.92
C TRP A 57 5.73 -1.71 -6.06
N HIS A 58 5.04 -1.17 -7.07
CA HIS A 58 3.64 -1.48 -7.34
C HIS A 58 3.40 -2.97 -7.58
N VAL A 59 4.28 -3.61 -8.35
CA VAL A 59 4.20 -5.04 -8.65
C VAL A 59 4.40 -5.86 -7.37
N ALA A 60 5.35 -5.49 -6.50
CA ALA A 60 5.55 -6.14 -5.21
C ALA A 60 4.33 -5.96 -4.29
N MET A 61 3.79 -4.74 -4.17
CA MET A 61 2.60 -4.45 -3.37
C MET A 61 1.36 -5.23 -3.87
N GLU A 62 1.11 -5.33 -5.17
CA GLU A 62 -0.03 -6.08 -5.71
C GLU A 62 0.12 -7.60 -5.55
N LYS A 63 1.36 -8.12 -5.63
CA LYS A 63 1.64 -9.55 -5.47
C LYS A 63 1.62 -10.00 -4.01
N ASP A 64 2.31 -9.25 -3.16
CA ASP A 64 2.65 -9.67 -1.80
C ASP A 64 1.87 -8.89 -0.73
N GLY A 65 1.32 -7.72 -1.06
CA GLY A 65 0.52 -6.90 -0.15
C GLY A 65 1.32 -6.12 0.91
N PHE A 66 2.63 -6.32 0.98
CA PHE A 66 3.49 -5.69 1.98
C PHE A 66 4.93 -5.50 1.48
N THR A 67 5.49 -4.31 1.70
CA THR A 67 6.89 -3.96 1.38
C THR A 67 7.47 -3.08 2.48
N LEU A 68 8.79 -2.99 2.56
CA LEU A 68 9.48 -2.00 3.40
C LEU A 68 10.07 -0.90 2.53
N ILE A 69 10.04 0.33 3.02
CA ILE A 69 10.65 1.48 2.35
C ILE A 69 11.69 2.09 3.28
N THR A 70 12.89 2.29 2.74
CA THR A 70 14.06 2.82 3.43
C THR A 70 14.48 4.16 2.82
N ASN A 71 15.34 4.90 3.53
CA ASN A 71 15.81 6.23 3.12
C ASN A 71 14.67 7.25 2.91
N THR A 72 13.53 7.03 3.59
CA THR A 72 12.40 7.95 3.65
C THR A 72 12.86 9.28 4.26
N PRO A 73 12.54 10.44 3.66
CA PRO A 73 12.90 11.73 4.21
C PRO A 73 12.32 11.95 5.62
N ASP A 74 13.10 12.59 6.50
CA ASP A 74 12.70 12.88 7.88
C ASP A 74 11.66 14.00 7.97
N LYS A 75 10.46 13.76 7.43
CA LYS A 75 9.31 14.68 7.44
C LYS A 75 8.01 13.92 7.57
N ASP A 76 7.04 14.52 8.26
CA ASP A 76 5.77 13.87 8.58
C ASP A 76 4.93 13.60 7.32
N VAL A 77 5.14 14.42 6.29
CA VAL A 77 4.44 14.33 5.00
C VAL A 77 5.12 13.40 3.99
N ALA A 78 6.21 12.69 4.34
CA ALA A 78 6.93 11.84 3.38
C ALA A 78 6.04 10.72 2.80
N GLY A 79 5.22 10.09 3.65
CA GLY A 79 4.22 9.10 3.23
C GLY A 79 3.14 9.70 2.34
N PRO A 80 2.42 10.75 2.79
CA PRO A 80 1.48 11.49 1.96
C PRO A 80 2.03 11.87 0.58
N GLU A 81 3.23 12.45 0.51
CA GLU A 81 3.83 12.81 -0.77
C GLU A 81 4.08 11.60 -1.68
N LEU A 82 4.57 10.49 -1.13
CA LEU A 82 4.75 9.26 -1.92
C LEU A 82 3.42 8.70 -2.44
N ILE A 83 2.34 8.82 -1.66
CA ILE A 83 1.00 8.43 -2.10
C ILE A 83 0.52 9.32 -3.25
N GLU A 84 0.79 10.62 -3.22
CA GLU A 84 0.42 11.55 -4.30
C GLU A 84 1.18 11.26 -5.61
N HIS A 85 2.32 10.56 -5.58
CA HIS A 85 2.97 10.06 -6.81
C HIS A 85 2.16 8.98 -7.54
N ILE A 86 1.25 8.29 -6.84
CA ILE A 86 0.56 7.10 -7.36
C ILE A 86 -0.96 7.20 -7.33
N GLY A 87 -1.49 8.24 -6.69
CA GLY A 87 -2.91 8.40 -6.44
C GLY A 87 -3.18 9.65 -5.63
N PHE A 88 -3.92 9.51 -4.55
CA PHE A 88 -4.28 10.62 -3.66
C PHE A 88 -4.38 10.13 -2.23
N VAL A 89 -4.10 11.01 -1.27
CA VAL A 89 -4.29 10.72 0.15
C VAL A 89 -5.78 10.71 0.48
N LYS A 90 -6.26 9.57 0.99
CA LYS A 90 -7.65 9.41 1.38
C LYS A 90 -7.93 10.07 2.72
N GLN A 91 -8.74 11.13 2.70
CA GLN A 91 -9.17 11.84 3.90
C GLN A 91 -10.07 10.97 4.79
N HIS A 92 -9.86 11.05 6.10
CA HIS A 92 -10.71 10.45 7.13
C HIS A 92 -10.79 11.34 8.37
N HIS A 93 -11.57 10.94 9.37
CA HIS A 93 -11.80 11.74 10.59
C HIS A 93 -10.53 12.01 11.42
N TYR A 94 -9.46 11.22 11.28
CA TYR A 94 -8.15 11.53 11.87
C TYR A 94 -7.30 12.53 11.05
N GLY A 95 -7.81 13.06 9.93
CA GLY A 95 -7.09 13.96 9.04
C GLY A 95 -6.37 13.25 7.88
N PRO A 96 -5.57 13.98 7.05
CA PRO A 96 -4.82 13.41 5.92
C PRO A 96 -3.59 12.59 6.34
N HIS A 97 -3.08 12.83 7.54
CA HIS A 97 -2.03 12.06 8.18
C HIS A 97 -2.35 12.01 9.67
N SER A 98 -2.08 10.88 10.32
CA SER A 98 -2.38 10.68 11.74
C SER A 98 -1.12 10.22 12.47
N PRO A 99 -0.49 11.08 13.29
CA PRO A 99 0.61 10.66 14.15
C PRO A 99 0.18 9.54 15.10
N VAL A 100 0.94 8.45 15.14
CA VAL A 100 0.71 7.32 16.06
C VAL A 100 1.68 7.46 17.22
N MET A 101 1.18 7.97 18.34
CA MET A 101 1.94 8.20 19.56
C MET A 101 1.02 8.10 20.77
N VAL A 102 1.61 7.81 21.94
CA VAL A 102 0.85 7.76 23.20
C VAL A 102 0.40 9.17 23.58
N VAL A 103 -0.90 9.37 23.75
CA VAL A 103 -1.49 10.64 24.20
C VAL A 103 -2.38 10.42 25.42
N ALA A 104 -2.49 11.45 26.27
CA ALA A 104 -3.46 11.44 27.36
C ALA A 104 -4.90 11.47 26.80
N ASP A 105 -5.83 10.79 27.46
CA ASP A 105 -7.24 10.72 27.08
C ASP A 105 -7.47 10.29 25.60
N ALA A 106 -6.70 9.29 25.16
CA ALA A 106 -6.76 8.76 23.80
C ALA A 106 -8.17 8.30 23.39
N ASN A 107 -8.61 8.73 22.21
CA ASN A 107 -9.88 8.31 21.60
C ASN A 107 -9.75 7.08 20.68
N ASN A 108 -8.52 6.60 20.46
CA ASN A 108 -8.19 5.42 19.68
C ASN A 108 -7.10 4.61 20.40
N VAL A 109 -7.26 3.29 20.43
CA VAL A 109 -6.31 2.36 21.06
C VAL A 109 -4.90 2.48 20.45
N ALA A 110 -4.80 2.83 19.16
CA ALA A 110 -3.53 3.07 18.47
C ALA A 110 -2.71 4.23 19.09
N SER A 111 -3.36 5.12 19.84
CA SER A 111 -2.70 6.23 20.56
C SER A 111 -2.49 5.93 22.04
N THR A 112 -2.46 4.64 22.42
CA THR A 112 -2.13 4.16 23.77
C THR A 112 -0.87 3.29 23.73
N ASN A 113 -0.39 2.84 24.89
CA ASN A 113 0.71 1.88 25.01
C ASN A 113 0.24 0.41 25.06
N SER A 114 -1.03 0.15 24.74
CA SER A 114 -1.59 -1.19 24.73
C SER A 114 -1.19 -1.94 23.46
N GLU A 115 -1.14 -3.28 23.55
CA GLU A 115 -0.94 -4.14 22.39
C GLU A 115 -2.10 -3.99 21.39
N LEU A 116 -1.76 -3.94 20.10
CA LEU A 116 -2.72 -4.01 19.00
C LEU A 116 -2.71 -5.41 18.41
N GLY A 117 -3.80 -6.15 18.58
CA GLY A 117 -3.98 -7.44 17.90
C GLY A 117 -4.07 -7.28 16.38
N LEU A 118 -3.97 -8.39 15.64
CA LEU A 118 -4.11 -8.37 14.17
C LEU A 118 -5.44 -7.75 13.76
N HIS A 119 -5.40 -6.71 12.93
CA HIS A 119 -6.58 -5.94 12.52
C HIS A 119 -6.43 -5.37 11.11
N ASN A 120 -7.54 -4.87 10.58
CA ASN A 120 -7.55 -3.95 9.45
C ASN A 120 -7.95 -2.57 9.97
N ASP A 121 -7.35 -1.53 9.44
CA ASP A 121 -7.66 -0.16 9.83
C ASP A 121 -9.00 0.29 9.27
N LEU A 122 -9.65 1.19 10.00
CA LEU A 122 -10.77 1.98 9.51
C LEU A 122 -11.99 1.16 9.02
N VAL A 123 -12.18 -0.06 9.53
CA VAL A 123 -13.30 -0.97 9.17
C VAL A 123 -14.70 -0.39 9.41
N GLN A 124 -14.80 0.71 10.15
CA GLN A 124 -16.04 1.48 10.29
C GLN A 124 -16.47 2.21 9.00
N TYR A 125 -15.59 2.33 8.00
CA TYR A 125 -15.93 2.88 6.69
C TYR A 125 -16.29 1.77 5.69
N GLU A 126 -17.34 1.98 4.90
CA GLU A 126 -17.70 1.07 3.80
C GLU A 126 -16.61 1.00 2.73
N HIS A 127 -15.98 2.15 2.45
CA HIS A 127 -14.88 2.25 1.50
C HIS A 127 -13.60 2.67 2.23
N VAL A 128 -12.78 1.70 2.62
CA VAL A 128 -11.48 1.92 3.29
C VAL A 128 -10.38 2.35 2.32
N ALA A 129 -9.22 2.77 2.83
CA ALA A 129 -8.04 3.02 2.00
C ALA A 129 -7.50 1.72 1.40
N GLY A 130 -7.04 1.77 0.14
CA GLY A 130 -6.48 0.59 -0.53
C GLY A 130 -5.05 0.25 -0.09
N ILE A 131 -4.30 1.24 0.38
CA ILE A 131 -2.93 1.11 0.87
C ILE A 131 -2.83 1.93 2.15
N ILE A 132 -2.12 1.40 3.15
CA ILE A 132 -1.77 2.10 4.39
C ILE A 132 -0.25 2.30 4.38
N PHE A 133 0.19 3.52 4.71
CA PHE A 133 1.61 3.87 4.84
C PHE A 133 1.93 4.18 6.30
N LEU A 134 2.85 3.43 6.90
CA LEU A 134 3.34 3.68 8.26
C LEU A 134 4.80 4.15 8.21
N HIS A 135 5.04 5.39 8.63
CA HIS A 135 6.37 5.99 8.68
C HIS A 135 6.90 6.00 10.11
N CYS A 136 7.88 5.14 10.41
CA CYS A 136 8.55 5.15 11.71
C CYS A 136 9.50 6.36 11.80
N LYS A 137 9.09 7.39 12.53
CA LYS A 137 9.88 8.61 12.79
C LYS A 137 10.77 8.46 14.02
N LEU A 138 10.20 7.91 15.09
CA LEU A 138 10.86 7.70 16.37
C LEU A 138 10.46 6.31 16.88
N PRO A 139 11.39 5.33 16.86
CA PRO A 139 11.09 4.03 17.44
C PRO A 139 10.96 4.16 18.96
N HIS A 140 10.26 3.21 19.58
CA HIS A 140 10.20 3.13 21.03
C HIS A 140 11.60 2.89 21.61
N ALA A 141 12.01 3.66 22.61
CA ALA A 141 13.35 3.57 23.19
C ALA A 141 13.51 2.41 24.20
N GLY A 142 12.40 1.84 24.66
CA GLY A 142 12.37 0.71 25.59
C GLY A 142 12.20 -0.64 24.89
N SER A 143 11.70 -1.63 25.65
CA SER A 143 11.30 -2.93 25.11
C SER A 143 9.88 -2.88 24.54
N GLY A 144 9.63 -3.55 23.42
CA GLY A 144 8.32 -3.59 22.78
C GLY A 144 8.20 -2.66 21.57
N GLY A 145 7.01 -2.62 20.97
CA GLY A 145 6.71 -1.78 19.80
C GLY A 145 7.08 -2.42 18.47
N GLU A 146 7.33 -3.73 18.46
CA GLU A 146 7.56 -4.51 17.25
C GLU A 146 6.29 -4.56 16.39
N SER A 147 6.47 -4.45 15.07
CA SER A 147 5.42 -4.80 14.11
C SER A 147 5.41 -6.31 13.87
N LEU A 148 4.21 -6.88 13.73
CA LEU A 148 3.98 -8.31 13.46
C LEU A 148 3.83 -8.60 11.98
#